data_AF-A0A0Q4DS17-F1
#
_entry.id   AF-A0A0Q4DS17-F1
#
_cell.length_a   1.000
_cell.length_b   1.000
_cell.length_c   1.000
_cell.angle_alpha   90.00
_cell.angle_beta   90.00
_cell.angle_gamma   90.00
#
_symmetry.space_group_name_H-M   'P 1'
#
loop_
_entity.id
_entity.type
_entity.pdbx_description
1 polymer ?
#
loop_
_entity_poly.entity_id
_entity_poly.type
_entity_poly.pdbx_seq_one_letter_code
_entity_poly.pdbx_strand_id
1 'polypeptide(L)'
;MANIGAVVDELRVVPPDGDLVLDVADLATPDLSVLQLIESLRAQARMHGGTVRLAAPANDTLAALLRRAGFADAMPADDHDFWFHGVPLQ
;
A
#
# COMPACT_ATOMS: atom_id res chain seq x y z
N MET A 1 0.10 -21.09 -0.66
CA MET A 1 -0.46 -19.74 -0.92
C MET A 1 -0.64 -19.08 0.44
N ALA A 2 0.05 -17.96 0.69
CA ALA A 2 -0.21 -17.18 1.90
C ALA A 2 -1.64 -16.65 1.84
N ASN A 3 -2.38 -16.75 2.95
CA ASN A 3 -3.69 -16.12 3.08
C ASN A 3 -3.55 -14.81 3.87
N ILE A 4 -4.63 -14.03 3.91
CA ILE A 4 -4.65 -12.72 4.60
C ILE A 4 -4.23 -12.82 6.08
N GLY A 5 -4.55 -13.94 6.75
CA GLY A 5 -4.21 -14.16 8.15
C GLY A 5 -2.71 -14.35 8.37
N ALA A 6 -2.05 -15.10 7.49
CA ALA A 6 -0.59 -15.29 7.55
C ALA A 6 0.16 -13.96 7.40
N VAL A 7 -0.30 -13.08 6.49
CA VAL A 7 0.27 -11.75 6.30
C VAL A 7 0.10 -10.87 7.54
N VAL A 8 -1.07 -10.94 8.19
CA VAL A 8 -1.30 -10.20 9.45
C VAL A 8 -0.34 -10.65 10.54
N ASP A 9 -0.12 -11.96 10.71
CA ASP A 9 0.81 -12.47 11.72
C ASP A 9 2.27 -12.04 11.45
N GLU A 10 2.70 -12.00 10.18
CA GLU A 10 4.01 -11.47 9.80
C GLU A 10 4.13 -9.96 10.08
N LEU A 11 3.06 -9.19 9.88
CA LEU A 11 3.07 -7.76 10.15
C LEU A 11 3.06 -7.44 11.66
N ARG A 12 2.58 -8.34 12.53
CA ARG A 12 2.54 -8.10 13.99
C ARG A 12 3.91 -7.97 14.64
N VAL A 13 4.96 -8.53 14.03
CA VAL A 13 6.32 -8.42 14.56
C VAL A 13 7.03 -7.14 14.11
N VAL A 14 6.43 -6.39 13.18
CA VAL A 14 6.96 -5.10 12.73
C VAL A 14 6.62 -4.03 13.77
N PRO A 15 7.61 -3.31 14.32
CA PRO A 15 7.34 -2.21 15.25
C PRO A 15 6.56 -1.09 14.55
N PRO A 16 5.46 -0.60 15.14
CA PRO A 16 4.56 0.35 14.48
C PRO A 16 5.16 1.76 14.34
N ASP A 17 6.24 2.07 15.06
CA ASP A 17 7.03 3.30 15.00
C ASP A 17 8.25 3.21 14.06
N GLY A 18 8.40 2.09 13.34
CA GLY A 18 9.48 1.86 12.38
C GLY A 18 9.22 2.39 10.96
N ASP A 19 10.24 2.30 10.11
CA ASP A 19 10.11 2.52 8.65
C ASP A 19 9.94 1.17 7.95
N LEU A 20 8.78 0.98 7.32
CA LEU A 20 8.42 -0.24 6.61
C LEU A 20 8.43 -0.01 5.10
N VAL A 21 9.13 -0.87 4.37
CA VAL A 21 9.19 -0.86 2.91
C VAL A 21 8.45 -2.06 2.36
N LEU A 22 7.43 -1.81 1.55
CA LEU A 22 6.64 -2.84 0.89
C LEU A 22 7.14 -3.04 -0.55
N ASP A 23 7.55 -4.26 -0.87
CA ASP A 23 7.76 -4.67 -2.26
C ASP A 23 6.46 -5.27 -2.80
N VAL A 24 5.91 -4.62 -3.83
CA VAL A 24 4.66 -5.00 -4.49
C VAL A 24 4.86 -5.35 -5.96
N ALA A 25 6.11 -5.46 -6.43
CA ALA A 25 6.42 -5.66 -7.85
C ALA A 25 5.72 -6.92 -8.42
N ASP A 26 5.73 -8.01 -7.66
CA ASP A 26 5.17 -9.32 -8.06
C ASP A 26 3.68 -9.49 -7.76
N LEU A 27 2.95 -8.43 -7.35
CA LEU A 27 1.50 -8.51 -7.16
C LEU A 27 0.79 -8.70 -8.51
N ALA A 28 0.42 -9.94 -8.83
CA ALA A 28 -0.22 -10.28 -10.11
C ALA A 28 -1.73 -9.98 -10.13
N THR A 29 -2.46 -10.30 -9.06
CA THR A 29 -3.93 -10.16 -9.01
C THR A 29 -4.40 -9.60 -7.66
N PRO A 30 -4.00 -8.37 -7.29
CA PRO A 30 -4.48 -7.78 -6.05
C PRO A 30 -5.99 -7.51 -6.12
N ASP A 31 -6.67 -7.76 -4.99
CA ASP A 31 -8.06 -7.39 -4.77
C ASP A 31 -8.16 -6.23 -3.77
N LEU A 32 -9.38 -5.83 -3.45
CA LEU A 32 -9.63 -4.71 -2.54
C LEU A 32 -9.07 -4.96 -1.13
N SER A 33 -8.96 -6.22 -0.69
CA SER A 33 -8.43 -6.54 0.65
C SER A 33 -6.93 -6.22 0.75
N VAL A 34 -6.17 -6.38 -0.32
CA VAL A 34 -4.76 -5.98 -0.39
C VAL A 34 -4.63 -4.47 -0.22
N LEU A 35 -5.45 -3.70 -0.94
CA LEU A 35 -5.48 -2.23 -0.82
C LEU A 35 -5.84 -1.80 0.61
N GLN A 36 -6.88 -2.41 1.18
CA GLN A 36 -7.31 -2.13 2.55
C GLN A 36 -6.22 -2.45 3.58
N LEU A 37 -5.46 -3.53 3.40
CA LEU A 37 -4.34 -3.85 4.29
C LEU A 37 -3.23 -2.81 4.21
N ILE A 38 -2.83 -2.40 3.00
CA ILE A 38 -1.77 -1.38 2.83
C ILE A 38 -2.20 -0.06 3.46
N GLU A 39 -3.44 0.38 3.22
CA GLU A 39 -3.96 1.60 3.84
C GLU A 39 -4.08 1.50 5.37
N SER A 40 -4.52 0.35 5.88
CA SER A 40 -4.58 0.11 7.33
C SER A 40 -3.20 0.18 7.96
N LEU A 41 -2.19 -0.36 7.29
CA LEU A 41 -0.80 -0.34 7.74
C LEU A 41 -0.23 1.08 7.73
N ARG A 42 -0.50 1.86 6.67
CA ARG A 42 -0.13 3.28 6.61
C ARG A 42 -0.79 4.08 7.75
N ALA A 43 -2.09 3.88 7.98
CA ALA A 43 -2.81 4.55 9.06
C ALA A 43 -2.24 4.15 10.44
N GLN A 44 -1.98 2.86 10.66
CA GLN A 44 -1.39 2.37 11.90
C GLN A 44 -0.01 2.96 12.16
N ALA A 45 0.87 3.00 11.15
CA ALA A 45 2.19 3.59 11.28
C ALA A 45 2.12 5.09 11.62
N ARG A 46 1.28 5.86 10.90
CA ARG A 46 1.06 7.30 11.18
C ARG A 46 0.59 7.55 12.62
N MET A 47 -0.31 6.71 13.14
CA MET A 47 -0.78 6.83 14.54
C MET A 47 0.32 6.60 15.59
N HIS A 48 1.37 5.86 15.25
CA HIS A 48 2.46 5.50 16.15
C HIS A 48 3.79 6.21 15.83
N GLY A 49 3.80 7.13 14.86
CA GLY A 49 4.99 7.88 14.45
C GLY A 49 5.92 7.13 13.49
N GLY A 50 5.50 5.98 12.96
CA GLY A 50 6.23 5.23 11.93
C GLY A 50 5.86 5.64 10.51
N THR A 51 6.51 5.01 9.54
CA THR A 51 6.30 5.26 8.10
C THR A 51 6.14 3.95 7.33
N VAL A 52 5.35 4.01 6.26
CA VAL A 52 5.21 2.92 5.29
C VAL A 52 5.44 3.53 3.91
N ARG A 53 6.27 2.89 3.10
CA ARG A 53 6.57 3.29 1.71
C ARG A 53 6.60 2.08 0.78
N LEU A 54 6.32 2.29 -0.50
CA LEU A 54 6.55 1.27 -1.51
C LEU A 54 8.03 1.28 -1.94
N ALA A 55 8.57 0.10 -2.27
CA ALA A 55 9.92 -0.04 -2.81
C ALA A 55 10.03 0.57 -4.22
N ALA A 56 8.95 0.52 -4.98
CA ALA A 56 8.78 1.08 -6.32
C ALA A 56 7.32 1.57 -6.47
N PRO A 57 7.03 2.43 -7.46
CA PRO A 57 5.65 2.82 -7.76
C PRO A 57 4.74 1.60 -7.93
N ALA A 58 3.46 1.76 -7.60
CA ALA A 58 2.45 0.75 -7.80
C ALA A 58 2.51 0.20 -9.23
N ASN A 59 2.60 -1.12 -9.36
CA ASN A 59 2.63 -1.79 -10.65
C ASN A 59 1.28 -1.63 -11.38
N ASP A 60 1.23 -2.03 -12.65
CA ASP A 60 0.05 -1.84 -13.51
C ASP A 60 -1.23 -2.46 -12.93
N THR A 61 -1.12 -3.62 -12.26
CA THR A 61 -2.28 -4.34 -11.70
C THR A 61 -2.85 -3.61 -10.49
N LEU A 62 -1.97 -3.07 -9.64
CA LEU A 62 -2.35 -2.26 -8.48
C LEU A 62 -2.85 -0.88 -8.90
N ALA A 63 -2.24 -0.24 -9.91
CA ALA A 63 -2.71 1.01 -10.50
C ALA A 63 -4.12 0.85 -11.12
N ALA A 64 -4.36 -0.27 -11.83
CA ALA A 64 -5.69 -0.62 -12.33
C ALA A 64 -6.71 -0.84 -11.20
N LEU A 65 -6.31 -1.47 -10.08
CA LEU A 65 -7.14 -1.61 -8.90
C LEU A 65 -7.48 -0.25 -8.26
N LEU A 66 -6.51 0.64 -8.09
CA LEU A 66 -6.71 1.99 -7.56
C LEU A 66 -7.73 2.77 -8.41
N ARG A 67 -7.60 2.71 -9.75
CA ARG A 67 -8.58 3.33 -10.67
C ARG A 67 -9.99 2.77 -10.49
N ARG A 68 -10.18 1.44 -10.55
CA ARG A 68 -11.53 0.85 -10.39
C ARG A 68 -12.12 1.05 -8.99
N ALA A 69 -11.27 1.25 -7.98
CA ALA A 69 -11.69 1.54 -6.61
C ALA A 69 -12.04 3.03 -6.40
N GLY A 70 -11.92 3.88 -7.43
CA GLY A 70 -12.25 5.31 -7.36
C GLY A 70 -11.16 6.17 -6.73
N PHE A 71 -9.93 5.65 -6.55
CA PHE A 71 -8.84 6.41 -5.96
C PHE A 71 -8.22 7.42 -6.93
N ALA A 72 -8.37 7.23 -8.25
CA ALA A 72 -7.66 8.06 -9.24
C ALA A 72 -8.18 9.50 -9.38
N ASP A 73 -9.49 9.73 -9.19
CA ASP A 73 -10.11 11.02 -9.50
C ASP A 73 -9.99 12.05 -8.35
N ALA A 74 -9.66 11.60 -7.14
CA ALA A 74 -9.63 12.45 -5.94
C ALA A 74 -8.47 12.09 -4.98
N MET A 75 -7.37 11.53 -5.49
CA MET A 75 -6.24 11.14 -4.65
C MET A 75 -5.59 12.37 -3.99
N PRO A 76 -5.49 12.43 -2.65
CA PRO A 76 -4.68 13.43 -1.96
C PRO A 76 -3.21 13.34 -2.41
N ALA A 77 -2.48 14.46 -2.37
CA ALA A 77 -1.08 14.50 -2.79
C ALA A 77 -0.19 13.47 -2.04
N ASP A 78 -0.39 13.30 -0.74
CA ASP A 78 0.34 12.30 0.07
C ASP A 78 0.07 10.86 -0.38
N ASP A 79 -1.14 10.56 -0.83
CA ASP A 79 -1.49 9.25 -1.39
C ASP A 79 -0.89 9.08 -2.78
N HIS A 80 -0.90 10.12 -3.60
CA HIS A 80 -0.27 10.10 -4.91
C HIS A 80 1.24 9.88 -4.80
N ASP A 81 1.91 10.56 -3.87
CA ASP A 81 3.34 10.39 -3.61
C ASP A 81 3.64 8.99 -3.07
N PHE A 82 2.78 8.44 -2.21
CA PHE A 82 2.94 7.06 -1.73
C PHE A 82 2.78 6.03 -2.86
N TRP A 83 1.71 6.11 -3.65
CA TRP A 83 1.37 5.10 -4.65
C TRP A 83 2.23 5.21 -5.91
N PHE A 84 2.56 6.44 -6.34
CA PHE A 84 3.19 6.69 -7.64
C PHE A 84 4.52 7.44 -7.55
N HIS A 85 5.03 7.72 -6.34
CA HIS A 85 6.30 8.43 -6.13
C HIS A 85 6.33 9.79 -6.87
N GLY A 86 5.19 10.47 -6.93
CA GLY A 86 5.03 11.75 -7.62
C GLY A 86 4.90 11.66 -9.14
N VAL A 87 4.92 10.45 -9.73
CA VAL A 87 4.68 10.25 -11.16
C VAL A 87 3.19 10.41 -11.46
N PRO A 88 2.78 11.32 -12.37
CA PRO A 88 1.38 11.51 -12.72
C PRO A 88 0.73 10.24 -13.27
N LEU A 89 -0.50 9.97 -12.83
CA LEU A 89 -1.37 8.97 -13.45
C LEU A 89 -1.63 9.34 -14.93
N GLN A 90 -1.31 8.43 -15.86
CA GLN A 90 -1.64 8.56 -17.29
C GLN A 90 -3.06 8.09 -17.61
#